data_AF-A0A9N7TUM6-F1
#
_entry.id   AF-A0A9N7TUM6-F1
#
_cell.length_a   1.000
_cell.length_b   1.000
_cell.length_c   1.000
_cell.angle_alpha   90.00
_cell.angle_beta   90.00
_cell.angle_gamma   90.00
#
_symmetry.space_group_name_H-M   'P 1'
#
loop_
_entity.id
_entity.type
_entity.pdbx_description
1 polymer ?
#
loop_
_entity_poly.entity_id
_entity_poly.type
_entity_poly.pdbx_seq_one_letter_code
_entity_poly.pdbx_strand_id
1 'polypeptide(L)'
;MYGARGADVGGRLRNSERRNMSSVQLLRVLIHERISAAAEDFLLQVEEGGGKARVPELRAMLTERLAAAGEQILAGLEETLLESEERVERTERSQREVCRQRRLLDAAMQPVVRLHRAGMSTPLGTEIQEVTSSRSP
;
A
#
# COMPACT_ATOMS: atom_id res chain seq x y z
N MET A 1 33.01 -33.41 8.77
CA MET A 1 33.04 -31.97 8.45
C MET A 1 31.63 -31.43 8.60
N TYR A 2 31.42 -30.56 9.58
CA TYR A 2 30.12 -29.97 9.91
C TYR A 2 29.77 -28.89 8.88
N GLY A 3 28.64 -29.07 8.18
CA GLY A 3 28.00 -28.04 7.37
C GLY A 3 26.71 -27.62 8.05
N ALA A 4 26.60 -26.34 8.38
CA ALA A 4 25.60 -25.74 9.25
C ALA A 4 24.15 -26.07 8.86
N ARG A 5 23.41 -26.66 9.81
CA ARG A 5 21.95 -26.55 9.84
C ARG A 5 21.60 -25.10 10.19
N GLY A 6 21.35 -24.29 9.15
CA GLY A 6 20.52 -23.10 9.32
C GLY A 6 19.12 -23.59 9.69
N ALA A 7 18.77 -23.49 10.96
CA ALA A 7 17.40 -23.68 11.39
C ALA A 7 16.59 -22.50 10.82
N ASP A 8 15.85 -22.80 9.76
CA ASP A 8 14.78 -21.96 9.24
C ASP A 8 13.68 -21.88 10.31
N VAL A 9 13.86 -20.98 11.27
CA VAL A 9 12.88 -20.67 12.31
C VAL A 9 12.15 -19.40 11.88
N GLY A 10 11.17 -19.54 11.00
CA GLY A 10 10.26 -18.44 10.68
C GLY A 10 9.63 -18.56 9.32
N GLY A 11 8.43 -19.11 9.25
CA GLY A 11 7.78 -19.30 7.96
C GLY A 11 6.59 -20.26 7.98
N ARG A 12 5.81 -20.33 9.06
CA ARG A 12 4.60 -21.19 9.08
C ARG A 12 3.46 -20.65 8.20
N LEU A 13 3.52 -19.38 7.79
CA LEU A 13 2.57 -18.78 6.84
C LEU A 13 2.92 -19.16 5.41
N ARG A 14 2.00 -19.82 4.70
CA ARG A 14 2.14 -20.12 3.28
C ARG A 14 2.23 -18.81 2.48
N ASN A 15 3.15 -18.73 1.51
CA ASN A 15 3.32 -17.55 0.64
C ASN A 15 2.03 -17.11 -0.07
N SER A 16 1.09 -18.03 -0.32
CA SER A 16 -0.22 -17.72 -0.89
C SER A 16 -1.16 -16.95 0.05
N GLU A 17 -1.06 -17.17 1.35
CA GLU A 17 -1.87 -16.47 2.37
C GLU A 17 -1.32 -15.08 2.65
N ARG A 18 0.01 -14.90 2.58
CA ARG A 18 0.65 -13.58 2.72
C ARG A 18 0.21 -12.58 1.65
N ARG A 19 -0.05 -13.05 0.42
CA ARG A 19 -0.41 -12.19 -0.73
C ARG A 19 -1.81 -11.58 -0.65
N ASN A 20 -2.72 -12.16 0.12
CA ASN A 20 -4.12 -11.71 0.22
C ASN A 20 -4.43 -10.93 1.51
N MET A 21 -3.47 -10.80 2.42
CA MET A 21 -3.66 -10.07 3.68
C MET A 21 -3.28 -8.60 3.54
N SER A 22 -3.89 -7.75 4.37
CA SER A 22 -3.39 -6.38 4.53
C SER A 22 -2.03 -6.38 5.22
N SER A 23 -1.20 -5.36 4.95
CA SER A 23 0.11 -5.19 5.60
C SER A 23 0.01 -5.21 7.12
N VAL A 24 -1.03 -4.59 7.68
CA VAL A 24 -1.33 -4.59 9.12
C VAL A 24 -1.63 -6.00 9.65
N GLN A 25 -2.39 -6.80 8.90
CA GLN A 25 -2.68 -8.18 9.28
C GLN A 25 -1.44 -9.06 9.21
N LEU A 26 -0.62 -8.89 8.17
CA LEU A 26 0.65 -9.60 8.02
C LEU A 26 1.60 -9.27 9.20
N LEU A 27 1.76 -7.98 9.50
CA LEU A 27 2.56 -7.50 10.61
C LEU A 27 2.09 -8.08 11.95
N ARG A 28 0.78 -8.10 12.19
CA ARG A 28 0.21 -8.70 13.41
C ARG A 28 0.57 -10.17 13.56
N VAL A 29 0.52 -10.95 12.47
CA VAL A 29 0.89 -12.37 12.53
C VAL A 29 2.39 -12.54 12.75
N LEU A 30 3.23 -11.73 12.08
CA LEU A 30 4.68 -11.75 12.26
C LEU A 30 5.11 -11.43 13.70
N ILE A 31 4.53 -10.39 14.30
CA ILE A 31 4.79 -10.03 15.70
C ILE A 31 4.46 -11.20 16.62
N HIS A 32 3.30 -11.84 16.41
CA HIS A 32 2.88 -12.97 17.23
C HIS A 32 3.80 -14.19 17.05
N GLU A 33 4.23 -14.47 15.83
CA GLU A 33 5.21 -15.53 15.53
C GLU A 33 6.55 -15.26 16.23
N ARG A 34 7.04 -14.02 16.19
CA ARG A 34 8.32 -13.65 16.83
C ARG A 34 8.28 -13.72 18.35
N ILE A 35 7.22 -13.24 18.97
CA ILE A 35 7.04 -13.34 20.43
C ILE A 35 6.93 -14.80 20.86
N SER A 36 6.14 -15.60 20.13
CA SER A 36 5.95 -17.02 20.45
C SER A 36 7.24 -17.80 20.30
N ALA A 37 8.00 -17.56 19.22
CA ALA A 37 9.30 -18.20 19.02
C ALA A 37 10.29 -17.83 20.14
N ALA A 38 10.35 -16.56 20.55
CA ALA A 38 11.21 -16.13 21.65
C ALA A 38 10.80 -16.74 23.00
N ALA A 39 9.50 -16.95 23.22
CA ALA A 39 8.99 -17.63 24.41
C ALA A 39 9.33 -19.13 24.40
N GLU A 40 9.12 -19.82 23.28
CA GLU A 40 9.48 -21.23 23.10
C GLU A 40 10.99 -21.44 23.31
N ASP A 41 11.81 -20.59 22.71
CA ASP A 41 13.26 -20.57 22.87
C ASP A 41 13.72 -20.39 24.33
N PHE A 42 13.07 -19.47 25.05
CA PHE A 42 13.33 -19.25 26.47
C PHE A 42 12.97 -20.50 27.29
N LEU A 43 11.79 -21.08 27.06
CA LEU A 43 11.33 -22.28 27.76
C LEU A 43 12.27 -23.46 27.52
N LEU A 44 12.70 -23.68 26.27
CA LEU A 44 13.67 -24.73 25.91
C LEU A 44 14.98 -24.58 26.70
N GLN A 45 15.55 -23.36 26.75
CA GLN A 45 16.78 -23.13 27.52
C GLN A 45 16.60 -23.34 29.04
N VAL A 46 15.42 -23.02 29.59
CA VAL A 46 15.12 -23.26 31.01
C VAL A 46 15.00 -24.76 31.31
N GLU A 47 14.37 -25.51 30.41
CA GLU A 47 14.25 -26.97 30.49
C GLU A 47 15.61 -27.67 30.38
N GLU A 48 16.45 -27.26 29.42
CA GLU A 48 17.82 -27.77 29.24
C GLU A 48 18.72 -27.45 30.43
N GLY A 49 18.54 -26.29 31.07
CA GLY A 49 19.24 -25.89 32.30
C GLY A 49 18.81 -26.64 33.56
N GLY A 50 17.86 -27.58 33.45
CA GLY A 50 17.39 -28.43 34.55
C GLY A 50 16.74 -27.65 35.69
N GLY A 51 16.17 -26.47 35.42
CA GLY A 51 15.49 -25.63 36.42
C GLY A 51 16.38 -25.08 37.54
N LYS A 52 17.72 -25.17 37.39
CA LYS A 52 18.69 -24.68 38.40
C LYS A 52 19.03 -23.20 38.27
N ALA A 53 18.63 -22.57 37.17
CA ALA A 53 18.91 -21.17 36.90
C ALA A 53 18.26 -20.28 37.98
N ARG A 54 19.04 -19.35 38.52
CA ARG A 54 18.54 -18.40 39.54
C ARG A 54 17.66 -17.35 38.86
N VAL A 55 16.75 -16.74 39.62
CA VAL A 55 15.87 -15.66 39.13
C VAL A 55 16.61 -14.56 38.36
N PRO A 56 17.82 -14.09 38.76
CA PRO A 56 18.55 -13.10 37.98
C PRO A 56 19.02 -13.59 36.60
N GLU A 57 19.40 -14.87 36.50
CA GLU A 57 19.83 -15.50 35.23
C GLU A 57 18.65 -15.66 34.29
N LEU A 58 17.51 -16.15 34.81
CA LEU A 58 16.25 -16.24 34.06
C LEU A 58 15.82 -14.87 33.53
N ARG A 59 15.94 -13.82 34.34
CA ARG A 59 15.62 -12.45 33.93
C ARG A 59 16.53 -11.97 32.80
N ALA A 60 17.82 -12.23 32.88
CA ALA A 60 18.79 -11.86 31.85
C ALA A 60 18.47 -12.58 30.52
N MET A 61 18.25 -13.89 30.56
CA MET A 61 17.91 -14.70 29.39
C MET A 61 16.59 -14.23 28.74
N LEU A 62 15.55 -14.01 29.54
CA LEU A 62 14.27 -13.51 29.03
C LEU A 62 14.44 -12.14 28.37
N THR A 63 15.23 -11.26 28.99
CA THR A 63 15.49 -9.92 28.45
C THR A 63 16.23 -10.00 27.12
N GLU A 64 17.24 -10.85 27.01
CA GLU A 64 17.99 -11.08 25.77
C GLU A 64 17.09 -11.60 24.64
N ARG A 65 16.27 -12.63 24.93
CA ARG A 65 15.35 -13.21 23.93
C ARG A 65 14.27 -12.23 23.49
N LEU A 66 13.71 -11.45 24.41
CA LEU A 66 12.73 -10.42 24.08
C LEU A 66 13.35 -9.26 23.31
N ALA A 67 14.59 -8.85 23.64
CA ALA A 67 15.31 -7.83 22.89
C ALA A 67 15.56 -8.28 21.46
N ALA A 68 16.06 -9.50 21.27
CA ALA A 68 16.26 -10.09 19.94
C ALA A 68 14.95 -10.18 19.13
N ALA A 69 13.84 -10.59 19.76
CA ALA A 69 12.53 -10.60 19.12
C ALA A 69 12.06 -9.18 18.73
N GLY A 70 12.32 -8.20 19.59
CA GLY A 70 12.02 -6.78 19.36
C GLY A 70 12.75 -6.23 18.15
N GLU A 71 14.06 -6.50 18.02
CA GLU A 71 14.84 -6.09 16.85
C GLU A 71 14.31 -6.71 15.55
N GLN A 72 13.94 -7.98 15.59
CA GLN A 72 13.38 -8.66 14.42
C GLN A 72 12.00 -8.12 14.03
N ILE A 73 11.19 -7.69 15.01
CA ILE A 73 9.92 -7.01 14.77
C ILE A 73 10.15 -5.64 14.13
N LEU A 74 11.11 -4.86 14.63
CA LEU A 74 11.47 -3.55 14.05
C LEU A 74 11.94 -3.68 12.61
N ALA A 75 12.79 -4.66 12.30
CA ALA A 75 13.22 -4.92 10.92
C ALA A 75 12.03 -5.25 10.00
N GLY A 76 11.11 -6.10 10.45
CA GLY A 76 9.89 -6.40 9.69
C GLY A 76 8.94 -5.20 9.53
N LEU A 77 8.88 -4.33 10.53
CA LEU A 77 8.14 -3.07 10.46
C LEU A 77 8.72 -2.14 9.40
N GLU A 78 10.03 -1.94 9.40
CA GLU A 78 10.73 -1.11 8.42
C GLU A 78 10.48 -1.59 6.99
N GLU A 79 10.52 -2.91 6.74
CA GLU A 79 10.16 -3.50 5.45
C GLU A 79 8.72 -3.13 5.04
N THR A 80 7.75 -3.34 5.93
CA THR A 80 6.34 -3.00 5.63
C THR A 80 6.10 -1.49 5.46
N LEU A 81 6.88 -0.65 6.14
CA LEU A 81 6.83 0.80 6.00
C LEU A 81 7.38 1.24 4.65
N LEU A 82 8.53 0.70 4.22
CA LEU A 82 9.09 0.96 2.89
C LEU A 82 8.11 0.53 1.79
N GLU A 83 7.49 -0.65 1.92
CA GLU A 83 6.45 -1.10 0.99
C GLU A 83 5.25 -0.14 0.96
N SER A 84 4.84 0.38 2.12
CA SER A 84 3.74 1.34 2.23
C SER A 84 4.08 2.68 1.59
N GLU A 85 5.27 3.21 1.86
CA GLU A 85 5.77 4.45 1.26
C GLU A 85 5.83 4.33 -0.26
N GLU A 86 6.35 3.22 -0.78
CA GLU A 86 6.41 2.96 -2.21
C GLU A 86 5.01 2.89 -2.84
N ARG A 87 4.02 2.31 -2.16
CA ARG A 87 2.62 2.31 -2.62
C ARG A 87 2.04 3.72 -2.64
N VAL A 88 2.30 4.54 -1.62
CA VAL A 88 1.87 5.95 -1.59
C VAL A 88 2.48 6.70 -2.77
N GLU A 89 3.79 6.60 -2.98
CA GLU A 89 4.46 7.28 -4.08
C GLU A 89 3.91 6.86 -5.45
N ARG A 90 3.69 5.56 -5.67
CA ARG A 90 3.08 5.07 -6.92
C ARG A 90 1.71 5.68 -7.15
N THR A 91 0.90 5.76 -6.09
CA THR A 91 -0.44 6.34 -6.15
C THR A 91 -0.38 7.83 -6.46
N GLU A 92 0.51 8.57 -5.80
CA GLU A 92 0.72 9.99 -6.08
C GLU A 92 1.20 10.25 -7.51
N ARG A 93 2.18 9.46 -8.00
CA ARG A 93 2.66 9.56 -9.40
C ARG A 93 1.52 9.34 -10.38
N SER A 94 0.68 8.33 -10.14
CA SER A 94 -0.50 8.05 -10.96
C SER A 94 -1.49 9.22 -10.94
N GLN A 95 -1.81 9.75 -9.76
CA GLN A 95 -2.72 10.89 -9.63
C GLN A 95 -2.20 12.13 -10.37
N ARG A 96 -0.90 12.41 -10.31
CA ARG A 96 -0.28 13.52 -11.05
C ARG A 96 -0.43 13.34 -12.55
N GLU A 97 -0.23 12.13 -13.07
CA GLU A 97 -0.42 11.85 -14.49
C GLU A 97 -1.88 11.95 -14.91
N VAL A 98 -2.82 11.45 -14.10
CA VAL A 98 -4.25 11.61 -14.36
C VAL A 98 -4.65 13.08 -14.39
N CYS A 99 -4.15 13.90 -13.46
CA CYS A 99 -4.36 15.33 -13.47
C CYS A 99 -3.77 16.01 -14.72
N ARG A 100 -2.57 15.60 -15.15
CA ARG A 100 -1.96 16.11 -16.39
C ARG A 100 -2.79 15.77 -17.61
N GLN A 101 -3.20 14.51 -17.74
CA GLN A 101 -4.03 14.03 -18.84
C GLN A 101 -5.38 14.72 -18.87
N ARG A 102 -6.02 14.93 -17.71
CA ARG A 102 -7.27 15.70 -17.61
C ARG A 102 -7.09 17.12 -18.13
N ARG A 103 -6.03 17.82 -17.72
CA ARG A 103 -5.73 19.18 -18.21
C ARG A 103 -5.49 19.24 -19.72
N LEU A 104 -4.77 18.26 -20.27
CA LEU A 104 -4.55 18.16 -21.72
C LEU A 104 -5.85 17.90 -22.47
N LEU A 105 -6.68 16.98 -21.97
CA LEU A 105 -8.00 16.70 -22.53
C LEU A 105 -8.88 17.95 -22.50
N ASP A 106 -8.94 18.65 -21.37
CA ASP A 106 -9.72 19.87 -21.22
C ASP A 106 -9.26 20.95 -22.21
N ALA A 107 -7.94 21.15 -22.36
CA ALA A 107 -7.38 22.11 -23.31
C ALA A 107 -7.69 21.76 -24.77
N ALA A 108 -7.66 20.48 -25.13
CA ALA A 108 -7.98 20.00 -26.48
C ALA A 108 -9.50 20.06 -26.78
N MET A 109 -10.34 19.80 -25.78
CA MET A 109 -11.80 19.74 -25.93
C MET A 109 -12.48 21.10 -25.82
N GLN A 110 -11.94 22.05 -25.06
CA GLN A 110 -12.48 23.41 -24.96
C GLN A 110 -12.73 24.09 -26.30
N PRO A 111 -11.79 24.12 -27.27
CA PRO A 111 -12.04 24.74 -28.58
C PRO A 111 -13.17 24.04 -29.34
N VAL A 112 -13.24 22.71 -29.30
CA VAL A 112 -14.30 21.93 -29.97
C VAL A 112 -15.67 22.27 -29.36
N VAL A 113 -15.77 22.29 -28.03
CA VAL A 113 -17.01 22.64 -27.31
C VAL A 113 -17.41 24.10 -27.59
N ARG A 114 -16.47 25.04 -27.63
CA ARG A 114 -16.74 26.45 -27.96
C ARG A 114 -17.24 26.61 -29.39
N LEU A 115 -16.64 25.91 -30.36
CA LEU A 115 -17.07 25.95 -31.76
C LEU A 115 -18.46 25.35 -31.94
N HIS A 116 -18.73 24.19 -31.32
CA HIS A 116 -20.05 23.58 -31.35
C HIS A 116 -21.11 24.51 -30.74
N ARG A 117 -20.81 25.15 -29.61
CA ARG A 117 -21.72 26.10 -28.96
C ARG A 117 -21.94 27.37 -29.78
N ALA A 118 -20.89 27.91 -30.41
CA ALA A 118 -20.98 29.09 -31.28
C ALA A 118 -21.80 28.81 -32.54
N GLY A 119 -21.64 27.63 -33.14
CA GLY A 119 -22.45 27.18 -34.29
C GLY A 119 -23.91 26.92 -33.95
N MET A 120 -24.26 26.69 -32.68
CA MET A 120 -25.65 26.63 -32.21
C MET A 120 -26.21 27.99 -31.80
N SER A 121 -25.36 29.00 -31.59
CA SER A 121 -25.76 30.37 -31.21
C SER A 121 -25.72 31.39 -32.35
N THR A 122 -25.39 30.98 -33.58
CA THR A 122 -25.54 31.85 -34.75
C THR A 122 -27.02 32.07 -35.03
N PRO A 123 -27.51 33.33 -35.08
CA PRO A 123 -28.88 33.63 -35.50
C PRO A 123 -28.96 33.54 -37.03
N LEU A 124 -28.78 32.35 -37.59
CA LEU A 124 -29.21 32.04 -38.96
C LEU A 124 -30.70 31.72 -38.90
N GLY A 125 -31.53 32.75 -38.72
CA GLY A 125 -32.96 32.57 -38.53
C GLY A 125 -33.84 33.81 -38.57
N THR A 126 -33.41 34.94 -39.16
CA THR A 126 -34.26 36.16 -39.23
C THR A 126 -34.14 36.97 -40.52
N GLU A 127 -33.88 36.38 -41.68
CA GLU A 127 -34.09 37.09 -42.96
C GLU A 127 -34.70 36.18 -44.03
N ILE A 128 -35.93 35.71 -43.79
CA ILE A 128 -36.88 35.36 -44.87
C ILE A 128 -38.26 35.88 -44.48
N GLN A 129 -38.44 37.20 -44.38
CA GLN A 129 -39.76 37.78 -44.51
C GLN A 129 -39.71 39.25 -44.93
N GLU A 130 -39.26 39.51 -46.15
CA GLU A 130 -39.70 40.69 -46.90
C GLU A 130 -39.26 40.48 -48.35
N VAL A 131 -40.20 40.07 -49.22
CA VAL A 131 -40.32 40.39 -50.66
C VAL A 131 -41.30 39.35 -51.24
N THR A 132 -42.60 39.45 -50.93
CA THR A 132 -43.72 39.00 -51.79
C THR A 132 -45.06 39.49 -51.22
N SER A 133 -45.19 40.80 -50.96
CA SER A 133 -46.53 41.41 -50.83
C SER A 133 -46.51 42.80 -51.42
N SER A 134 -46.42 42.86 -52.75
CA SER A 134 -46.92 43.99 -53.54
C SER A 134 -46.93 43.64 -55.04
N ARG A 135 -47.89 42.80 -55.42
CA ARG A 135 -48.41 42.66 -56.79
C ARG A 135 -49.79 41.99 -56.62
N SER A 136 -50.94 42.62 -56.76
CA SER A 136 -51.39 43.66 -57.70
C SER A 136 -52.62 44.40 -57.15
N PRO A 137 -53.02 45.55 -57.74
CA PRO A 137 -54.37 46.09 -57.63
C PRO A 137 -55.41 45.23 -58.36
#